data_AF-A0A1X6ZLI9-F1
#
_entry.id   AF-A0A1X6ZLI9-F1
#
_cell.length_a   1.000
_cell.length_b   1.000
_cell.length_c   1.000
_cell.angle_alpha   90.00
_cell.angle_beta   90.00
_cell.angle_gamma   90.00
#
_symmetry.space_group_name_H-M   'P 1'
#
loop_
_entity.id
_entity.type
_entity.pdbx_description
1 polymer ?
#
loop_
_entity_poly.entity_id
_entity_poly.type
_entity_poly.pdbx_seq_one_letter_code
_entity_poly.pdbx_strand_id
1 'polypeptide(L)'
;MESRILNYVVFAVLMVSTAMGFQSLWGLLFLYWTIPNFYAGHAFLVSDVSREEDPVLFWLIQLAWVVLGVLLILADFLPGWA
;
A
#
# COMPACT_ATOMS: atom_id res chain seq x y z
N MET A 1 4.81 13.02 -20.37
CA MET A 1 5.36 11.80 -21.00
C MET A 1 6.23 11.02 -20.01
N GLU A 2 7.05 11.69 -19.20
CA GLU A 2 7.83 11.10 -18.09
C GLU A 2 7.02 10.26 -17.09
N SER A 3 5.88 10.77 -16.59
CA SER A 3 5.09 10.06 -15.58
C SER A 3 4.55 8.71 -16.04
N ARG A 4 4.23 8.57 -17.34
CA ARG A 4 3.75 7.30 -17.91
C ARG A 4 4.85 6.24 -17.92
N ILE A 5 6.06 6.61 -18.36
CA ILE A 5 7.21 5.69 -18.37
C ILE A 5 7.57 5.31 -16.94
N LEU A 6 7.60 6.27 -16.02
CA LEU A 6 7.85 6.01 -14.61
C LEU A 6 6.84 4.99 -14.03
N ASN A 7 5.55 5.15 -14.32
CA ASN A 7 4.53 4.20 -13.87
C ASN A 7 4.77 2.78 -14.40
N TYR A 8 5.12 2.64 -15.69
CA TYR A 8 5.45 1.33 -16.26
C TYR A 8 6.71 0.72 -15.63
N VAL A 9 7.74 1.52 -15.38
CA VAL A 9 8.97 1.07 -14.73
C VAL A 9 8.69 0.61 -13.30
N VAL A 10 8.00 1.43 -12.51
CA VAL A 10 7.61 1.09 -11.12
C VAL A 10 6.77 -0.18 -11.11
N PHE A 11 5.79 -0.29 -12.01
CA PHE A 11 4.97 -1.48 -12.13
C PHE A 11 5.81 -2.73 -12.48
N ALA A 12 6.70 -2.64 -13.46
CA ALA A 12 7.57 -3.75 -13.84
C ALA A 12 8.48 -4.18 -12.69
N VAL A 13 9.11 -3.23 -11.98
CA VAL A 13 9.94 -3.50 -10.79
C VAL A 13 9.13 -4.20 -9.70
N LEU A 14 7.90 -3.73 -9.44
CA LEU A 14 7.01 -4.33 -8.45
C LEU A 14 6.61 -5.77 -8.82
N MET A 15 6.31 -6.03 -10.09
CA MET A 15 5.97 -7.38 -10.56
C MET A 15 7.17 -8.33 -10.47
N VAL A 16 8.36 -7.87 -10.86
CA VAL A 16 9.60 -8.66 -10.77
C VAL A 16 9.95 -8.96 -9.31
N SER A 17 9.87 -7.96 -8.42
CA SER A 17 10.15 -8.18 -6.99
C SER A 17 9.21 -9.21 -6.39
N THR A 18 7.91 -9.12 -6.73
CA THR A 18 6.88 -10.07 -6.28
C THR A 18 7.19 -11.48 -6.77
N ALA A 19 7.56 -11.64 -8.04
CA ALA A 19 7.93 -12.94 -8.62
C ALA A 19 9.18 -13.56 -7.99
N MET A 20 10.11 -12.71 -7.51
CA MET A 20 11.30 -13.12 -6.76
C MET A 20 11.02 -13.38 -5.27
N GLY A 21 9.79 -13.17 -4.81
CA GLY A 21 9.38 -13.38 -3.42
C GLY A 21 9.53 -12.16 -2.50
N PHE A 22 10.05 -11.03 -3.00
CA PHE A 22 10.18 -9.80 -2.23
C PHE A 22 8.85 -9.05 -2.13
N GLN A 23 8.27 -9.02 -0.93
CA GLN A 23 6.99 -8.37 -0.63
C GLN A 23 7.14 -6.95 -0.04
N SER A 24 8.32 -6.57 0.42
CA SER A 24 8.57 -5.29 1.08
C SER A 24 8.23 -4.07 0.21
N LEU A 25 8.37 -4.17 -1.12
CA LEU A 25 7.97 -3.10 -2.03
C LEU A 25 6.46 -2.84 -2.02
N TRP A 26 5.64 -3.89 -1.88
CA TRP A 26 4.20 -3.72 -1.66
C TRP A 26 3.92 -3.08 -0.31
N GLY A 27 4.67 -3.47 0.72
CA GLY A 27 4.54 -2.89 2.04
C GLY A 27 4.83 -1.38 2.04
N LEU A 28 5.89 -0.96 1.36
CA LEU A 28 6.23 0.46 1.17
C LEU A 28 5.15 1.21 0.38
N LEU A 29 4.55 0.60 -0.66
CA LEU A 29 3.45 1.20 -1.41
C LEU A 29 2.21 1.40 -0.55
N PHE A 30 1.84 0.42 0.28
CA PHE A 30 0.73 0.54 1.21
C PHE A 30 0.91 1.69 2.20
N LEU A 31 2.11 1.82 2.78
CA LEU A 31 2.42 2.95 3.65
C LEU A 31 2.42 4.27 2.88
N TYR A 32 2.99 4.29 1.68
CA TYR A 32 3.02 5.47 0.82
C TYR A 32 1.61 5.96 0.46
N TRP A 33 0.68 5.06 0.12
CA TRP A 33 -0.71 5.42 -0.21
C TRP A 33 -1.53 5.83 1.00
N THR A 34 -1.21 5.30 2.20
CA THR A 34 -1.92 5.68 3.43
C THR A 34 -1.79 7.18 3.72
N ILE A 35 -0.61 7.77 3.47
CA ILE A 35 -0.32 9.18 3.76
C ILE A 35 -1.25 10.14 2.98
N PRO A 36 -1.29 10.15 1.63
CA PRO A 36 -2.19 11.01 0.89
C PRO A 36 -3.66 10.69 1.17
N ASN A 37 -4.04 9.42 1.36
CA ASN A 37 -5.42 9.06 1.74
C ASN A 37 -5.84 9.69 3.08
N PHE A 38 -4.90 9.77 4.02
CA PHE A 38 -5.12 10.43 5.31
C PHE A 38 -5.38 11.94 5.15
N TYR A 39 -4.62 12.62 4.29
CA TYR A 39 -4.80 14.06 4.05
C TYR A 39 -6.00 14.38 3.17
N ALA A 40 -6.29 13.53 2.18
CA ALA A 40 -7.43 13.68 1.29
C ALA A 40 -8.75 13.35 2.00
N GLY A 41 -8.73 12.50 3.03
CA GLY A 41 -9.95 12.02 3.69
C GLY A 41 -10.71 10.98 2.88
N HIS A 42 -10.10 10.44 1.83
CA HIS A 42 -10.64 9.40 0.95
C HIS A 42 -9.71 8.20 0.95
N ALA A 43 -10.29 7.00 1.06
CA ALA A 43 -9.57 5.74 0.95
C ALA A 43 -10.31 4.81 0.00
N PHE A 44 -9.56 4.11 -0.85
CA PHE A 44 -10.15 3.14 -1.77
C PHE A 44 -10.05 1.73 -1.18
N LEU A 45 -11.15 0.98 -1.19
CA LEU A 45 -11.18 -0.44 -0.86
C LEU A 45 -11.75 -1.26 -2.01
N VAL A 46 -13.05 -1.09 -2.27
CA VAL A 46 -13.78 -1.60 -3.46
C VAL A 46 -14.42 -0.43 -4.20
N SER A 47 -14.98 0.50 -3.43
CA SER A 47 -15.34 1.85 -3.84
C SER A 47 -14.49 2.87 -3.07
N ASP A 48 -14.64 4.13 -3.46
CA ASP A 48 -14.18 5.24 -2.63
C ASP A 48 -14.96 5.25 -1.30
N VAL A 49 -14.25 5.46 -0.20
CA VAL A 49 -14.80 5.61 1.15
C VAL A 49 -14.27 6.94 1.70
N SER A 50 -15.19 7.86 1.97
CA SER A 50 -14.83 9.15 2.58
C SER A 50 -14.92 9.08 4.11
N ARG A 51 -14.05 9.83 4.79
CA ARG A 51 -14.07 9.98 6.24
C ARG A 51 -15.36 10.65 6.74
N GLU A 52 -15.97 11.50 5.92
CA GLU A 52 -17.17 12.25 6.30
C GLU A 52 -18.43 11.38 6.26
N GLU A 53 -18.51 10.43 5.33
CA GLU A 53 -19.67 9.54 5.17
C GLU A 53 -19.56 8.29 6.04
N ASP A 54 -18.41 7.62 6.06
CA ASP A 54 -18.17 6.43 6.88
C ASP A 54 -16.80 6.49 7.59
N PRO A 55 -16.71 7.22 8.71
CA PRO A 55 -15.45 7.41 9.42
C PRO A 55 -14.88 6.11 9.99
N VAL A 56 -15.75 5.17 10.40
CA VAL A 56 -15.31 3.91 11.00
C VAL A 56 -14.62 3.06 9.95
N LEU A 57 -15.26 2.86 8.78
CA LEU A 57 -14.67 2.10 7.70
C LEU A 57 -13.40 2.77 7.18
N PHE A 58 -13.38 4.10 7.04
CA PHE A 58 -12.18 4.85 6.67
C PHE A 58 -11.00 4.50 7.60
N TRP A 59 -11.18 4.58 8.91
CA TRP A 59 -10.09 4.29 9.87
C TRP A 59 -9.67 2.82 9.88
N LEU A 60 -10.61 1.89 9.72
CA LEU A 60 -10.30 0.46 9.59
C LEU A 60 -9.45 0.18 8.34
N ILE A 61 -9.79 0.81 7.22
CA ILE A 61 -9.01 0.73 5.98
C ILE A 61 -7.60 1.26 6.25
N GLN A 62 -7.45 2.47 6.79
CA GLN A 62 -6.13 3.05 7.07
C GLN A 62 -5.29 2.18 8.00
N LEU A 63 -5.89 1.62 9.06
CA LEU A 63 -5.19 0.69 9.94
C LEU A 63 -4.76 -0.58 9.20
N ALA A 64 -5.61 -1.14 8.34
CA ALA A 64 -5.27 -2.30 7.54
C ALA A 64 -4.10 -2.03 6.59
N TRP A 65 -4.07 -0.89 5.89
CA TRP A 65 -2.94 -0.54 5.01
C TRP A 65 -1.64 -0.36 5.80
N VAL A 66 -1.68 0.25 6.99
CA VAL A 66 -0.49 0.38 7.86
C VAL A 66 0.00 -0.98 8.33
N VAL A 67 -0.90 -1.82 8.86
CA VAL A 67 -0.56 -3.15 9.37
C VAL A 67 0.00 -4.02 8.25
N LEU A 68 -0.70 -4.12 7.11
CA LEU A 68 -0.20 -4.87 5.94
C LEU A 68 1.11 -4.30 5.43
N GLY A 69 1.24 -2.97 5.40
CA GLY A 69 2.46 -2.28 5.02
C GLY A 69 3.67 -2.73 5.83
N VAL A 70 3.53 -2.70 7.16
CA VAL A 70 4.58 -3.13 8.09
C VAL A 70 4.84 -4.63 7.98
N LEU A 71 3.80 -5.46 7.95
CA LEU A 71 3.95 -6.92 7.86
C LEU A 71 4.70 -7.35 6.60
N LEU A 72 4.37 -6.80 5.44
CA LEU A 72 5.05 -7.16 4.18
C LEU A 72 6.51 -6.68 4.15
N ILE A 73 6.83 -5.56 4.79
CA ILE A 73 8.23 -5.14 4.99
C ILE A 73 8.93 -6.16 5.88
N LEU A 74 8.38 -6.44 7.06
CA LEU A 74 9.00 -7.38 8.00
C LEU A 74 9.19 -8.77 7.40
N ALA A 75 8.36 -9.18 6.43
CA ALA A 75 8.39 -10.53 5.85
C ALA A 75 9.71 -10.77 5.10
N ASP A 76 10.23 -9.74 4.43
CA ASP A 76 11.49 -9.82 3.71
C ASP A 76 12.72 -9.67 4.63
N PHE A 77 12.59 -8.95 5.76
CA PHE A 77 13.72 -8.61 6.64
C PHE A 77 13.89 -9.53 7.85
N LEU A 78 12.83 -10.19 8.29
CA LEU A 78 12.84 -11.13 9.40
C LEU A 78 12.43 -12.51 8.85
N PRO A 79 13.37 -13.39 8.49
CA PRO A 79 13.02 -14.74 8.10
C PRO A 79 12.51 -15.53 9.32
N GLY A 80 11.24 -16.00 9.28
CA GLY A 80 10.69 -16.99 10.23
C GLY A 80 9.66 -16.52 11.27
N TRP A 81 9.05 -15.33 11.13
CA TRP A 81 7.98 -14.86 12.04
C TRP A 81 6.56 -14.98 11.46
N ALA A 82 6.43 -15.31 10.17
CA ALA A 82 5.17 -15.46 9.44
C ALA A 82 4.86 -16.93 9.18
#